data_AF-A0A316NJM4-F1
#
_entry.id   AF-A0A316NJM4-F1
#
_cell.length_a   1.000
_cell.length_b   1.000
_cell.length_c   1.000
_cell.angle_alpha   90.00
_cell.angle_beta   90.00
_cell.angle_gamma   90.00
#
_symmetry.space_group_name_H-M   'P 1'
#
loop_
_entity.id
_entity.type
_entity.pdbx_description
1 polymer ?
#
loop_
_entity_poly.entity_id
_entity_poly.type
_entity_poly.pdbx_seq_one_letter_code
_entity_poly.pdbx_strand_id
1 'polypeptide(L)' 'MRIGRGFDDLNYYFCDACRYCFSAEKLPDRCPDCGAVAHDDKKAVRPASKMEIEELLRIRKEDKENTK' A
#
# COMPACT_ATOMS: atom_id res chain seq x y z
N MET A 1 -24.73 0.42 -10.63
CA MET A 1 -23.93 -0.64 -9.99
C MET A 1 -22.90 0.02 -9.06
N ARG A 2 -23.17 0.06 -7.74
CA ARG A 2 -22.21 0.59 -6.77
C ARG A 2 -21.30 -0.57 -6.36
N ILE A 3 -20.07 -0.57 -6.86
CA ILE A 3 -19.08 -1.57 -6.49
C ILE A 3 -18.79 -1.39 -5.00
N GLY A 4 -19.33 -2.31 -4.20
CA GLY A 4 -18.82 -2.53 -2.86
C GLY A 4 -17.37 -3.00 -2.95
N ARG A 5 -16.53 -2.51 -2.05
CA ARG A 5 -15.44 -3.26 -1.44
C ARG A 5 -14.86 -2.42 -0.32
N GLY A 6 -15.02 -2.90 0.91
CA GLY A 6 -14.32 -2.39 2.08
C GLY A 6 -12.82 -2.33 1.78
N PHE A 7 -12.23 -1.19 2.06
CA PHE A 7 -10.84 -0.87 1.81
C PHE A 7 -10.31 -0.27 3.10
N ASP A 8 -10.34 -1.08 4.16
CA ASP A 8 -10.11 -0.60 5.52
C ASP A 8 -8.89 -1.29 6.17
N ASP A 9 -8.38 -2.37 5.58
CA ASP A 9 -7.28 -3.18 6.15
C ASP A 9 -6.12 -3.45 5.16
N LEU A 10 -5.97 -2.62 4.13
CA LEU A 10 -4.89 -2.78 3.14
C LEU A 10 -3.63 -2.04 3.61
N ASN A 11 -2.54 -2.78 3.78
CA ASN A 11 -1.21 -2.24 4.04
C ASN A 11 -0.60 -1.66 2.77
N TYR A 12 0.16 -0.58 2.90
CA TYR A 12 0.86 0.05 1.79
C TYR A 12 2.28 -0.47 1.67
N TYR A 13 2.65 -0.81 0.44
CA TYR A 13 3.95 -1.34 0.11
C TYR A 13 4.58 -0.55 -1.02
N PHE A 14 5.88 -0.31 -0.89
CA PHE A 14 6.70 0.42 -1.85
C PHE A 14 7.76 -0.51 -2.42
N CYS A 15 7.85 -0.59 -3.74
CA CYS A 15 8.93 -1.32 -4.38
C CYS A 15 10.12 -0.41 -4.68
N ASP A 16 11.29 -0.65 -4.11
CA ASP A 16 12.51 0.14 -4.38
C ASP A 16 13.05 -0.09 -5.81
N ALA A 17 12.85 -1.29 -6.38
CA ALA A 17 13.34 -1.63 -7.72
C ALA A 17 12.60 -0.90 -8.85
N CYS A 18 11.27 -0.81 -8.79
CA CYS A 18 10.45 -0.14 -9.83
C CYS A 18 9.75 1.15 -9.35
N ARG A 19 9.95 1.53 -8.07
CA ARG A 19 9.26 2.66 -7.41
C ARG A 19 7.74 2.59 -7.46
N TYR A 20 7.19 1.38 -7.61
CA TYR A 20 5.75 1.16 -7.65
C TYR A 20 5.17 1.05 -6.23
N CYS A 21 4.11 1.81 -5.96
CA CYS A 21 3.36 1.78 -4.71
C CYS A 21 2.07 0.99 -4.90
N PHE A 22 1.80 0.02 -4.03
CA PHE A 22 0.54 -0.72 -4.06
C PHE A 22 0.03 -1.05 -2.66
N SER A 23 -1.28 -1.27 -2.57
CA SER A 23 -1.96 -1.66 -1.35
C SER A 23 -2.25 -3.16 -1.38
N ALA A 24 -1.78 -3.91 -0.39
CA ALA A 24 -2.05 -5.34 -0.26
C ALA A 24 -2.33 -5.71 1.20
N GLU A 25 -3.03 -6.82 1.44
CA GLU A 25 -3.35 -7.28 2.80
C GLU A 25 -2.10 -7.77 3.55
N LYS A 26 -1.14 -8.33 2.81
CA LYS A 26 0.11 -8.92 3.32
C LYS A 26 1.29 -8.44 2.51
N LEU A 27 2.47 -8.37 3.14
CA LEU A 27 3.72 -8.00 2.50
C LEU A 27 4.07 -9.11 1.50
N PRO A 28 4.00 -8.86 0.19
CA PRO A 28 4.43 -9.87 -0.76
C PRO A 28 5.96 -9.90 -0.78
N ASP A 29 6.53 -11.10 -0.86
CA ASP A 29 7.97 -11.27 -1.02
C ASP A 29 8.48 -10.78 -2.39
N ARG A 30 7.59 -10.65 -3.38
CA ARG A 30 7.92 -10.06 -4.70
C ARG A 30 6.99 -8.93 -5.08
N CYS A 31 7.51 -7.97 -5.85
CA CYS A 31 6.69 -6.95 -6.48
C CYS A 31 5.76 -7.58 -7.54
N PRO A 32 4.44 -7.30 -7.52
CA PRO A 32 3.51 -7.84 -8.51
C PRO A 32 3.73 -7.30 -9.92
N ASP A 33 4.31 -6.09 -10.04
CA ASP A 33 4.50 -5.41 -11.31
C ASP A 33 5.83 -5.82 -11.99
N CYS A 34 6.95 -5.70 -11.28
CA CYS A 34 8.27 -6.01 -11.83
C CYS A 34 8.81 -7.41 -11.49
N GLY A 35 8.17 -8.13 -10.56
CA GLY A 35 8.64 -9.44 -10.09
C GLY A 35 9.88 -9.41 -9.21
N ALA A 36 10.43 -8.23 -8.90
CA ALA A 36 11.62 -8.11 -8.05
C ALA A 36 11.33 -8.58 -6.62
N VAL A 37 12.19 -9.45 -6.09
CA VAL A 37 12.10 -10.03 -4.74
C VAL A 37 13.03 -9.29 -3.77
N ALA A 38 14.24 -8.96 -4.23
CA ALA A 38 15.25 -8.23 -3.46
C ALA A 38 15.90 -7.12 -4.29
N HIS A 39 16.26 -6.01 -3.65
CA HIS A 39 17.05 -4.91 -4.20
C HIS A 39 18.12 -4.56 -3.17
N ASP A 40 19.38 -4.52 -3.59
CA ASP A 40 20.54 -4.19 -2.73
C ASP A 40 20.55 -4.91 -1.36
N ASP A 41 20.55 -6.25 -1.40
CA ASP A 41 20.55 -7.14 -0.22
C ASP A 41 19.34 -7.00 0.73
N LYS A 42 18.32 -6.23 0.34
CA LYS A 42 17.10 -6.01 1.11
C LYS A 42 15.87 -6.42 0.29
N LYS A 43 14.71 -6.58 0.94
CA LYS A 43 13.47 -6.86 0.21
C LYS A 43 13.20 -5.72 -0.79
N ALA A 44 12.92 -6.08 -2.04
CA ALA A 44 12.58 -5.12 -3.08
C ALA A 44 11.30 -4.38 -2.72
N VAL A 45 10.41 -5.01 -1.94
CA VAL A 45 9.18 -4.43 -1.42
C VAL A 45 9.36 -4.14 0.07
N ARG A 46 9.21 -2.87 0.46
CA ARG A 46 9.18 -2.43 1.86
C ARG A 46 7.79 -1.96 2.26
N PRO A 47 7.36 -2.20 3.51
CA PRO A 47 6.16 -1.53 4.03
C PRO A 47 6.40 -0.02 4.09
N ALA A 48 5.35 0.75 3.82
CA ALA A 48 5.33 2.18 4.12
C ALA A 48 5.51 2.38 5.64
N SER A 49 6.12 3.50 6.04
CA SER A 49 6.31 3.77 7.47
C SER A 49 4.96 3.95 8.16
N LYS A 50 4.89 3.61 9.46
CA LYS A 50 3.67 3.78 10.26
C LYS A 50 3.09 5.20 10.15
N MET A 51 3.94 6.22 10.10
CA MET A 51 3.55 7.62 9.95
C MET A 51 2.92 7.91 8.57
N GLU A 52 3.49 7.37 7.50
CA GLU A 52 2.94 7.50 6.14
C GLU A 52 1.59 6.78 6.03
N ILE A 53 1.47 5.60 6.65
CA ILE A 53 0.23 4.83 6.69
C ILE A 53 -0.84 5.57 7.51
N GLU A 54 -0.49 6.12 8.68
CA GLU A 54 -1.40 6.84 9.55
C GLU A 54 -1.94 8.12 8.90
N GLU A 55 -1.08 8.90 8.25
CA GLU A 55 -1.51 10.08 7.48
C GLU A 55 -2.42 9.69 6.31
N LEU A 56 -2.10 8.62 5.56
CA LEU A 56 -2.96 8.13 4.49
C LEU A 56 -4.34 7.68 5.00
N LEU A 57 -4.37 6.98 6.14
CA LEU A 57 -5.59 6.52 6.78
C LEU A 57 -6.43 7.70 7.30
N ARG A 58 -5.79 8.73 7.86
CA ARG A 58 -6.45 9.94 8.34
C ARG A 58 -7.16 10.67 7.19
N ILE A 59 -6.46 10.92 6.08
CA ILE A 59 -7.03 11.59 4.89
C ILE A 59 -8.22 10.80 4.32
N ARG A 60 -8.11 9.47 4.23
CA ARG A 60 -9.20 8.62 3.74
C ARG A 60 -10.42 8.59 4.67
N LYS A 61 -10.19 8.69 5.97
CA LYS A 61 -11.25 8.78 6.96
C LYS A 61 -12.01 10.10 6.82
N GLU A 62 -11.30 11.21 6.60
CA GLU A 62 -11.90 12.51 6.28
C GLU A 62 -12.68 12.47 4.95
N ASP A 63 -12.16 11.81 3.91
CA ASP A 63 -12.85 11.68 2.61
C ASP A 63 -14.16 10.87 2.71
N LYS A 64 -14.20 9.84 3.58
CA LYS A 64 -15.42 9.08 3.90
C LYS A 64 -16.49 9.90 4.63
N GLU A 65 -16.12 10.91 5.41
CA GLU A 65 -17.07 11.76 6.15
C GLU A 65 -17.62 12.93 5.32
N ASN A 66 -16.95 13.33 4.23
CA ASN A 66 -17.37 14.44 3.37
C ASN A 66 -18.26 14.01 2.18
N THR A 67 -18.63 12.73 2.09
CA THR A 67 -19.74 12.27 1.23
C THR A 67 -21.03 12.26 2.06
N LYS A 68 -21.62 13.43 2.27
CA LYS A 68 -22.95 13.55 2.86
C LYS A 68 -23.77 14.64 2.18
#